data_AF-A0A7W1LTC9-F1
#
_entry.id   AF-A0A7W1LTC9-F1
#
_cell.length_a   1.000
_cell.length_b   1.000
_cell.length_c   1.000
_cell.angle_alpha   90.00
_cell.angle_beta   90.00
_cell.angle_gamma   90.00
#
_symmetry.space_group_name_H-M   'P 1'
#
loop_
_entity.id
_entity.type
_entity.pdbx_description
1 polymer ?
#
loop_
_entity_poly.entity_id
_entity_poly.type
_entity_poly.pdbx_seq_one_letter_code
_entity_poly.pdbx_strand_id
1 'polypeptide(L)' 'RWTNIGRIDHDVLAVDQISGFGAARDVFAPGDEYTYLFVEPGEYRYYCSLHGSKSGAGMAGTVTVTDG' A
#
# COMPACT_ATOMS: atom_id res chain seq x y z
N ARG A 1 -8.66 1.49 2.89
CA ARG A 1 -9.00 0.38 1.98
C ARG A 1 -8.42 0.68 0.61
N TRP A 2 -7.79 -0.31 0.00
CA TRP A 2 -7.34 -0.32 -1.38
C TRP A 2 -8.18 -1.33 -2.16
N THR A 3 -8.49 -1.03 -3.40
CA THR A 3 -9.16 -1.94 -4.33
C THR A 3 -8.31 -2.00 -5.59
N ASN A 4 -7.96 -3.22 -6.04
CA ASN A 4 -7.28 -3.38 -7.31
C ASN A 4 -8.31 -3.22 -8.45
N ILE A 5 -8.47 -1.99 -8.95
CA ILE A 5 -9.33 -1.69 -10.10
C ILE A 5 -8.61 -1.84 -11.45
N GLY A 6 -7.35 -2.27 -11.42
CA GLY A 6 -6.51 -2.49 -12.59
C GLY A 6 -6.83 -3.82 -13.29
N ARG A 7 -6.10 -4.10 -14.38
CA ARG A 7 -6.24 -5.36 -15.14
C ARG A 7 -5.18 -6.40 -14.81
N ILE A 8 -4.26 -6.05 -13.91
CA ILE A 8 -3.12 -6.89 -13.52
C ILE A 8 -2.97 -6.88 -12.00
N ASP A 9 -2.20 -7.83 -11.49
CA ASP A 9 -1.89 -7.91 -10.07
C ASP A 9 -1.13 -6.66 -9.62
N HIS A 10 -1.41 -6.25 -8.39
CA HIS A 10 -0.67 -5.20 -7.69
C HIS A 10 -0.23 -5.73 -6.33
N ASP A 11 0.61 -4.99 -5.65
CA ASP A 11 0.93 -5.17 -4.25
C ASP A 11 0.92 -3.82 -3.53
N VAL A 12 0.83 -3.90 -2.21
CA VAL A 12 1.01 -2.77 -1.31
C VAL A 12 2.20 -3.12 -0.43
N LEU A 13 3.37 -2.58 -0.77
CA LEU A 13 4.58 -2.77 0.02
C LEU A 13 4.87 -1.50 0.82
N ALA A 14 4.97 -1.64 2.13
CA ALA A 14 5.43 -0.56 2.98
C ALA A 14 6.89 -0.18 2.63
N VAL A 15 7.19 1.12 2.58
CA VAL A 15 8.57 1.58 2.40
C VAL A 15 9.39 1.29 3.66
N ASP A 16 8.78 1.56 4.81
CA ASP A 16 9.32 1.29 6.14
C ASP A 16 8.75 -0.02 6.69
N GLN A 17 9.48 -0.71 7.57
CA GLN A 17 9.04 -1.99 8.13
C GLN A 17 7.89 -1.79 9.13
N ILE A 18 6.66 -1.77 8.62
CA ILE A 18 5.43 -1.62 9.40
C ILE A 18 4.77 -3.00 9.48
N SER A 19 4.81 -3.61 10.66
CA SER A 19 4.25 -4.94 10.89
C SER A 19 2.77 -5.00 10.51
N GLY A 20 2.41 -5.98 9.68
CA GLY A 20 1.03 -6.20 9.24
C GLY A 20 0.53 -5.26 8.14
N PHE A 21 1.27 -4.20 7.78
CA PHE A 21 0.88 -3.31 6.68
C PHE A 21 1.47 -3.78 5.35
N GLY A 22 0.63 -4.43 4.55
CA GLY A 22 0.89 -4.68 3.14
C GLY A 22 -0.01 -5.78 2.57
N ALA A 23 -0.02 -5.86 1.25
CA ALA A 23 -0.67 -6.95 0.50
C ALA A 23 0.33 -7.44 -0.54
N ALA A 24 0.61 -8.74 -0.55
CA ALA A 24 1.47 -9.36 -1.56
C ALA A 24 0.72 -9.53 -2.89
N ARG A 25 1.48 -9.74 -3.97
CA ARG A 25 0.93 -9.79 -5.33
C ARG A 25 -0.05 -10.95 -5.56
N ASP A 26 0.22 -12.08 -4.92
CA ASP A 26 -0.59 -13.30 -5.00
C ASP A 26 -1.91 -13.20 -4.23
N VAL A 27 -2.12 -12.13 -3.46
CA VAL A 27 -3.34 -11.88 -2.68
C VAL A 27 -4.03 -10.55 -3.03
N PHE A 28 -3.58 -9.86 -4.09
CA PHE A 28 -4.15 -8.58 -4.51
C PHE A 28 -4.30 -8.50 -6.05
N ALA A 29 -5.07 -9.45 -6.57
CA ALA A 29 -5.42 -9.58 -7.98
C ALA A 29 -6.55 -8.59 -8.38
N PRO A 30 -6.84 -8.41 -9.68
CA PRO A 30 -7.94 -7.56 -10.13
C PRO A 30 -9.28 -7.87 -9.45
N GLY A 31 -9.89 -6.85 -8.85
CA GLY A 31 -11.14 -6.95 -8.09
C GLY A 31 -10.97 -7.17 -6.59
N ASP A 32 -9.77 -7.55 -6.13
CA ASP A 32 -9.53 -7.77 -4.70
C ASP A 32 -9.47 -6.45 -3.91
N GLU A 33 -9.79 -6.55 -2.62
CA GLU A 33 -9.70 -5.45 -1.67
C GLU A 33 -8.70 -5.79 -0.55
N TYR A 34 -7.90 -4.79 -0.17
CA TYR A 34 -7.02 -4.85 0.99
C TYR A 34 -7.38 -3.73 1.97
N THR A 35 -7.47 -4.04 3.26
CA THR A 35 -7.74 -3.06 4.31
C THR A 35 -6.74 -3.19 5.44
N TYR A 36 -6.32 -2.04 5.95
CA TYR A 36 -5.45 -1.90 7.11
C TYR A 36 -5.94 -0.74 7.96
N LEU A 37 -5.90 -0.89 9.29
CA LEU A 37 -6.22 0.16 10.25
C LEU A 37 -4.92 0.72 10.81
N PHE A 38 -4.67 2.00 10.57
CA PHE A 38 -3.60 2.73 11.24
C PHE A 38 -4.15 3.33 12.53
N VAL A 39 -3.51 3.04 13.66
CA VAL A 39 -3.94 3.50 14.99
C VAL A 39 -3.01 4.54 15.62
N GLU A 40 -1.81 4.70 15.05
CA GLU A 40 -0.84 5.69 15.49
C GLU A 40 -0.77 6.84 14.48
N PRO A 41 -0.63 8.10 14.92
CA PRO A 41 -0.30 9.22 14.06
C PRO A 41 1.06 9.02 13.36
N GLY A 42 1.18 9.49 12.12
CA GLY A 42 2.42 9.39 11.35
C GLY A 42 2.22 9.33 9.84
N GLU A 43 3.33 9.21 9.12
CA GLU A 43 3.35 9.01 7.68
C GLU A 43 3.69 7.56 7.32
N TYR A 44 2.79 6.92 6.58
CA TYR A 44 2.91 5.54 6.13
C TYR A 44 3.06 5.52 4.61
N ARG A 45 4.31 5.43 4.15
CA ARG A 45 4.64 5.35 2.72
C ARG A 45 4.54 3.92 2.22
N TYR A 46 4.00 3.76 1.03
CA TYR A 46 3.88 2.47 0.35
C TYR A 46 4.09 2.61 -1.16
N TYR A 47 4.39 1.49 -1.80
CA TYR A 47 4.59 1.42 -3.25
C TYR A 47 4.17 0.05 -3.79
N CYS A 48 3.91 0.00 -5.10
CA CYS A 48 3.76 -1.25 -5.83
C CYS A 48 5.12 -1.65 -6.41
N SER A 49 5.57 -2.89 -6.20
CA SER A 49 6.87 -3.39 -6.69
C SER A 49 6.97 -3.45 -8.21
N LEU A 50 5.84 -3.56 -8.90
CA LEU A 50 5.78 -3.65 -10.37
C LEU A 50 5.89 -2.29 -11.06
N HIS A 51 5.32 -1.25 -10.45
CA HIS A 51 5.09 0.03 -11.13
C HIS A 51 5.55 1.24 -10.31
N GLY A 52 6.23 1.01 -9.20
CA GLY A 52 6.76 2.07 -8.35
C GLY A 52 8.03 1.67 -7.62
N SER A 53 8.52 2.58 -6.79
CA SER A 53 9.75 2.38 -6.03
C SER A 53 9.65 2.94 -4.60
N LYS A 54 10.56 2.46 -3.73
CA LYS A 54 10.74 3.00 -2.37
C LYS A 54 11.08 4.50 -2.34
N SER A 55 11.62 5.04 -3.42
CA SER A 55 11.95 6.47 -3.54
C SER A 55 10.73 7.34 -3.91
N GLY A 56 9.55 6.76 -4.10
CA GLY A 56 8.32 7.49 -4.41
C GLY A 56 8.07 7.69 -5.91
N ALA A 57 8.77 6.97 -6.79
CA ALA A 57 8.48 7.03 -8.22
C ALA A 57 7.31 6.11 -8.59
N GLY A 58 6.53 6.51 -9.60
CA GLY A 58 5.46 5.68 -10.17
C GLY A 58 4.29 5.46 -9.22
N MET A 59 3.82 4.21 -9.11
CA MET A 59 2.76 3.82 -8.21
C MET A 59 3.28 3.75 -6.77
N ALA A 60 3.36 4.92 -6.14
CA ALA A 60 3.71 5.14 -4.76
C ALA A 60 2.69 6.07 -4.10
N GLY A 61 2.49 5.93 -2.79
CA GLY A 61 1.56 6.74 -2.03
C GLY A 61 1.98 6.89 -0.58
N THR A 62 1.38 7.87 0.09
CA THR A 62 1.55 8.13 1.52
C THR A 62 0.16 8.20 2.16
N VAL A 63 -0.03 7.48 3.27
CA VAL A 63 -1.14 7.73 4.20
C VAL A 63 -0.61 8.56 5.35
N THR A 64 -1.19 9.74 5.58
CA THR A 64 -0.89 10.57 6.74
C THR A 64 -2.01 10.40 7.75
N VAL A 65 -1.67 9.95 8.96
CA VAL A 65 -2.58 9.86 10.10
C VAL A 65 -2.23 11.00 11.04
N THR A 66 -3.22 11.83 11.36
CA THR A 66 -3.07 12.96 12.28
C THR A 66 -3.80 12.66 13.58
N ASP A 67 -3.39 13.33 14.65
CA ASP A 67 -4.23 13.46 15.83
C ASP A 67 -5.56 14.13 15.46
N GLY A 68 -6.65 13.65 16.06
CA GLY A 68 -8.01 14.13 15.85
C GLY A 68 -8.44 15.20 16.84
#